data_AF-A0A2G5B3C0-F1
#
_entry.id   AF-A0A2G5B3C0-F1
#
_cell.length_a   1.000
_cell.length_b   1.000
_cell.length_c   1.000
_cell.angle_alpha   90.00
_cell.angle_beta   90.00
_cell.angle_gamma   90.00
#
_symmetry.space_group_name_H-M   'P 1'
#
loop_
_entity.id
_entity.type
_entity.pdbx_description
1 polymer ?
#
loop_
_entity_poly.entity_id
_entity_poly.type
_entity_poly.pdbx_seq_one_letter_code
_entity_poly.pdbx_strand_id
1 'polypeptide(L)'
;LLHCTTHQKQVCSDCNIDYSSHNFITRQLGANNMALPPPNPQMAQAIQRLKTEGNDMFRAQCHFEAAQKYTEAMNVASQRPIWDPSQNVVEEAAVLLSNRAACLLALGHKSEAYWDTEIVTRLKRGWGKGHFRMGKALMDLGRCRQGA
;
A
#
# COMPACT_ATOMS: atom_id res chain seq x y z
N LEU A 1 -26.72 -8.22 -9.08
CA LEU A 1 -25.34 -8.71 -9.25
C LEU A 1 -25.32 -9.61 -10.48
N LEU A 2 -24.30 -9.49 -11.32
CA LEU A 2 -24.13 -10.24 -12.56
C LEU A 2 -23.71 -11.68 -12.27
N HIS A 3 -24.27 -12.60 -13.04
CA HIS A 3 -23.97 -14.02 -13.02
C HIS A 3 -23.94 -14.54 -14.46
N CYS A 4 -23.25 -15.66 -14.69
CA CYS A 4 -23.30 -16.36 -15.96
C CYS A 4 -24.76 -16.75 -16.28
N THR A 5 -25.22 -16.43 -17.49
CA THR A 5 -26.61 -16.69 -17.91
C THR A 5 -26.96 -18.18 -17.94
N THR A 6 -26.00 -19.02 -18.33
CA THR A 6 -26.17 -20.47 -18.44
C THR A 6 -26.02 -21.21 -17.11
N HIS A 7 -25.02 -20.86 -16.31
CA HIS A 7 -24.65 -21.61 -15.11
C HIS A 7 -24.98 -20.91 -13.79
N GLN A 8 -25.45 -19.66 -13.82
CA GLN A 8 -25.82 -18.85 -12.64
C GLN A 8 -24.69 -18.70 -11.59
N LYS A 9 -23.43 -18.90 -11.99
CA LYS A 9 -22.26 -18.69 -11.15
C LYS A 9 -21.67 -17.30 -11.39
N GLN A 10 -21.15 -16.68 -10.32
CA GLN A 10 -20.39 -15.43 -10.41
C GLN A 10 -19.06 -15.65 -11.15
N VAL A 11 -18.36 -16.74 -10.81
CA VAL A 11 -17.17 -17.24 -11.51
C VAL A 11 -17.58 -18.52 -12.21
N CYS A 12 -17.57 -18.51 -13.54
CA CYS A 12 -17.97 -19.64 -14.36
C CYS A 12 -16.77 -20.15 -15.16
N SER A 13 -16.20 -21.26 -14.71
CA SER A 13 -15.10 -21.95 -15.39
C SER A 13 -15.52 -22.46 -16.77
N ASP A 14 -16.76 -22.94 -16.91
CA ASP A 14 -17.29 -23.55 -18.14
C ASP A 14 -17.47 -22.53 -19.28
N CYS A 15 -17.77 -21.27 -18.95
CA CYS A 15 -17.91 -20.17 -19.92
C CYS A 15 -16.70 -19.25 -19.97
N ASN A 16 -15.70 -19.48 -19.12
CA ASN A 16 -14.53 -18.63 -18.92
C ASN A 16 -14.90 -17.15 -18.65
N ILE A 17 -15.87 -16.92 -17.76
CA ILE A 17 -16.34 -15.57 -17.37
C ILE A 17 -16.21 -15.40 -15.86
N ASP A 18 -15.70 -14.24 -15.45
CA ASP A 18 -15.60 -13.82 -14.05
C ASP A 18 -16.25 -12.44 -13.85
N TYR A 19 -17.38 -12.41 -13.13
CA TYR A 19 -18.08 -11.17 -12.76
C TYR A 19 -17.66 -10.58 -11.41
N SER A 20 -16.64 -11.13 -10.74
CA SER A 20 -16.26 -10.75 -9.37
C SER A 20 -15.91 -9.26 -9.25
N SER A 21 -15.05 -8.76 -10.15
CA SER A 21 -14.68 -7.35 -10.17
C SER A 21 -15.89 -6.45 -10.47
N HIS A 22 -16.75 -6.86 -11.40
CA HIS A 22 -17.94 -6.08 -11.75
C HIS A 22 -18.91 -6.00 -10.57
N ASN A 23 -19.19 -7.14 -9.94
CA ASN A 23 -20.06 -7.21 -8.76
C ASN A 23 -19.49 -6.46 -7.56
N PHE A 24 -18.16 -6.50 -7.37
CA PHE A 24 -17.47 -5.72 -6.35
C PHE A 24 -17.71 -4.21 -6.55
N ILE A 25 -17.51 -3.71 -7.78
CA ILE A 25 -17.74 -2.31 -8.13
C ILE A 25 -19.22 -1.94 -7.98
N THR A 26 -20.14 -2.78 -8.46
CA THR A 26 -21.58 -2.53 -8.34
C THR A 26 -22.01 -2.39 -6.88
N ARG A 27 -21.47 -3.21 -5.96
CA ARG A 27 -21.77 -3.09 -4.51
C ARG A 27 -21.24 -1.78 -3.93
N GLN A 28 -20.04 -1.37 -4.35
CA GLN A 28 -19.40 -0.13 -3.91
C GLN A 28 -20.16 1.12 -4.42
N LEU A 29 -20.70 1.07 -5.65
CA LEU A 29 -21.45 2.18 -6.26
C LEU A 29 -22.93 2.22 -5.89
N GLY A 30 -23.54 1.07 -5.57
CA GLY A 30 -24.97 0.93 -5.32
C GLY A 30 -25.49 1.74 -4.13
N ALA A 31 -24.60 2.26 -3.27
CA ALA A 31 -24.96 3.16 -2.18
C ALA A 31 -25.30 4.60 -2.63
N ASN A 32 -24.84 5.04 -3.81
CA ASN A 32 -24.86 6.47 -4.19
C ASN A 32 -25.49 6.74 -5.56
N ASN A 33 -26.67 6.21 -5.84
CA ASN A 33 -27.50 6.63 -6.99
C ASN A 33 -26.73 6.72 -8.34
N MET A 34 -25.77 5.82 -8.56
CA MET A 34 -24.87 5.76 -9.73
C MET A 34 -23.87 6.91 -9.89
N ALA A 35 -23.78 7.85 -8.94
CA ALA A 35 -22.73 8.85 -8.88
C ALA A 35 -21.51 8.33 -8.10
N LEU A 36 -20.30 8.61 -8.60
CA LEU A 36 -19.07 8.35 -7.85
C LEU A 36 -19.07 9.25 -6.61
N PRO A 37 -19.04 8.70 -5.38
CA PRO A 37 -18.95 9.53 -4.20
C PRO A 37 -17.58 10.24 -4.17
N PRO A 38 -17.52 11.49 -3.68
CA PRO A 38 -16.25 12.20 -3.57
C PRO A 38 -15.27 11.45 -2.65
N PRO A 39 -13.94 11.61 -2.86
CA PRO A 39 -12.93 11.11 -1.94
C PRO A 39 -13.23 11.47 -0.48
N ASN A 40 -13.09 10.52 0.44
CA ASN A 40 -13.34 10.79 1.85
C ASN A 40 -12.15 11.58 2.46
N PRO A 41 -12.32 12.87 2.77
CA PRO A 41 -11.23 13.68 3.31
C PRO A 41 -10.77 13.20 4.69
N GLN A 42 -11.64 12.56 5.46
CA GLN A 42 -11.32 12.04 6.80
C GLN A 42 -10.30 10.90 6.72
N MET A 43 -10.37 10.07 5.68
CA MET A 43 -9.39 9.00 5.48
C MET A 43 -8.00 9.56 5.18
N ALA A 44 -7.91 10.56 4.30
CA ALA A 44 -6.65 11.25 4.03
C ALA A 44 -6.08 11.88 5.30
N GLN A 45 -6.92 12.54 6.10
CA GLN A 45 -6.51 13.10 7.39
C GLN A 45 -6.04 12.02 8.38
N ALA A 46 -6.72 10.88 8.46
CA ALA A 46 -6.33 9.76 9.33
C ALA A 46 -4.97 9.17 8.93
N ILE A 47 -4.72 8.98 7.63
CA ILE A 47 -3.43 8.51 7.11
C ILE A 47 -2.32 9.50 7.45
N GLN A 48 -2.57 10.81 7.27
CA GLN A 48 -1.61 11.84 7.62
C GLN A 48 -1.31 11.86 9.12
N ARG A 49 -2.33 11.72 9.99
CA ARG A 49 -2.16 11.64 11.45
C ARG A 49 -1.32 10.43 11.88
N LEU A 50 -1.64 9.24 11.38
CA LEU A 50 -0.87 8.02 11.68
C LEU A 50 0.58 8.13 11.18
N LYS A 51 0.78 8.74 10.01
CA LYS A 51 2.12 9.03 9.48
C LYS A 51 2.88 10.00 10.39
N THR A 52 2.25 11.05 10.89
CA THR A 52 2.90 12.00 11.81
C THR A 52 3.24 11.34 13.14
N GLU A 53 2.33 10.55 13.72
CA GLU A 53 2.58 9.77 14.93
C GLU A 53 3.75 8.80 14.75
N GLY A 54 3.79 8.07 13.63
CA GLY A 54 4.90 7.18 13.30
C GLY A 54 6.23 7.92 13.13
N ASN A 55 6.22 9.14 12.56
CA ASN A 55 7.42 9.97 12.46
C ASN A 55 7.91 10.44 13.83
N ASP A 56 7.00 10.80 14.74
CA ASP A 56 7.35 11.24 16.08
C ASP A 56 7.94 10.09 16.90
N MET A 57 7.36 8.90 16.82
CA MET A 57 7.93 7.68 17.42
C MET A 57 9.29 7.32 16.83
N PHE A 58 9.47 7.47 15.51
CA PHE A 58 10.76 7.24 14.86
C PHE A 58 11.85 8.20 15.37
N ARG A 59 11.51 9.48 15.58
CA ARG A 59 12.44 10.46 16.18
C ARG A 59 12.77 10.11 17.61
N ALA A 60 11.82 9.56 18.36
CA ALA A 60 12.00 9.06 19.72
C ALA A 60 12.77 7.72 19.81
N GLN A 61 13.27 7.18 18.69
CA GLN A 61 13.95 5.87 18.61
C GLN A 61 13.06 4.66 18.95
N CYS A 62 11.75 4.84 19.05
CA CYS A 62 10.77 3.76 19.20
C CYS A 62 10.44 3.14 17.84
N HIS A 63 11.41 2.44 17.25
CA HIS A 63 11.34 1.96 15.85
C HIS A 63 10.26 0.89 15.65
N PHE A 64 9.97 0.07 16.66
CA PHE A 64 8.96 -0.98 16.57
C PHE A 64 7.55 -0.40 16.49
N GLU A 65 7.22 0.50 17.41
CA GLU A 65 5.94 1.19 17.47
C GLU A 65 5.74 2.10 16.24
N ALA A 66 6.81 2.76 15.78
CA ALA A 66 6.78 3.52 14.54
C ALA A 66 6.41 2.65 13.33
N ALA A 67 7.00 1.44 13.21
CA ALA A 67 6.68 0.50 12.13
C ALA A 67 5.22 0.02 12.19
N GLN A 68 4.67 -0.17 13.39
CA GLN A 68 3.24 -0.49 13.58
C GLN A 68 2.36 0.65 13.08
N LYS A 69 2.68 1.91 13.44
CA LYS A 69 1.91 3.08 12.99
C LYS A 69 1.92 3.27 11.47
N TYR A 70 3.05 3.04 10.80
CA TYR A 70 3.08 3.05 9.33
C TYR A 70 2.22 1.93 8.73
N THR A 71 2.19 0.76 9.37
CA THR A 71 1.35 -0.37 8.93
C THR A 71 -0.14 -0.07 9.12
N GLU A 72 -0.54 0.53 10.24
CA GLU A 72 -1.90 1.05 10.45
C GLU A 72 -2.29 2.05 9.36
N ALA A 73 -1.41 3.00 9.03
CA ALA A 73 -1.66 3.98 7.97
C ALA A 73 -1.86 3.31 6.60
N MET A 74 -1.09 2.27 6.28
CA MET A 74 -1.24 1.51 5.04
C MET A 74 -2.56 0.71 5.01
N ASN A 75 -2.99 0.15 6.14
CA ASN A 75 -4.27 -0.54 6.23
C ASN A 75 -5.43 0.42 5.94
N VAL A 76 -5.40 1.65 6.50
CA VAL A 76 -6.40 2.68 6.20
C VAL A 76 -6.33 3.09 4.72
N ALA A 77 -5.13 3.25 4.15
CA ALA A 77 -4.96 3.56 2.73
C ALA A 77 -5.51 2.46 1.81
N SER A 78 -5.39 1.18 2.19
CA SER A 78 -5.89 0.04 1.41
C SER A 78 -7.41 -0.06 1.33
N GLN A 79 -8.12 0.62 2.24
CA GLN A 79 -9.58 0.68 2.27
C GLN A 79 -10.15 1.77 1.36
N ARG A 80 -9.30 2.56 0.69
CA ARG A 80 -9.76 3.60 -0.22
C ARG A 80 -10.49 3.00 -1.42
N PRO A 81 -11.54 3.67 -1.91
CA PRO A 81 -12.25 3.19 -3.08
C PRO A 81 -11.39 3.31 -4.34
N ILE A 82 -11.67 2.48 -5.34
CA ILE A 82 -10.90 2.39 -6.59
C ILE A 82 -10.93 3.66 -7.44
N TRP A 83 -11.88 4.57 -7.20
CA TRP A 83 -12.03 5.85 -7.90
C TRP A 83 -11.33 7.01 -7.18
N ASP A 84 -10.69 6.77 -6.03
CA ASP A 84 -9.83 7.76 -5.39
C ASP A 84 -8.60 8.06 -6.28
N PRO A 85 -8.09 9.31 -6.39
CA PRO A 85 -6.99 9.63 -7.28
C PRO A 85 -5.76 8.75 -7.04
N SER A 86 -5.44 7.91 -8.02
CA SER A 86 -4.39 6.90 -7.91
C SER A 86 -3.01 7.47 -7.59
N GLN A 87 -2.73 8.69 -8.06
CA GLN A 87 -1.46 9.36 -7.79
C GLN A 87 -1.25 9.62 -6.29
N ASN A 88 -2.27 10.08 -5.56
CA ASN A 88 -2.17 10.33 -4.13
C ASN A 88 -1.93 9.03 -3.36
N VAL A 89 -2.61 7.96 -3.74
CA VAL A 89 -2.46 6.63 -3.15
C VAL A 89 -1.03 6.11 -3.35
N VAL A 90 -0.48 6.21 -4.56
CA VAL A 90 0.88 5.75 -4.89
C VAL A 90 1.93 6.57 -4.14
N GLU A 91 1.78 7.89 -4.07
CA GLU A 91 2.72 8.75 -3.38
C GLU A 91 2.75 8.50 -1.87
N GLU A 92 1.58 8.37 -1.24
CA GLU A 92 1.47 8.08 0.19
C GLU A 92 1.99 6.68 0.53
N ALA A 93 1.61 5.65 -0.25
CA ALA A 93 2.09 4.29 -0.05
C ALA A 93 3.61 4.20 -0.14
N ALA A 94 4.23 4.84 -1.14
CA ALA A 94 5.68 4.87 -1.26
C ALA A 94 6.33 5.52 -0.03
N VAL A 95 5.80 6.64 0.47
CA VAL A 95 6.33 7.30 1.67
C VAL A 95 6.22 6.41 2.91
N LEU A 96 5.06 5.80 3.14
CA LEU A 96 4.82 4.92 4.29
C LEU A 96 5.73 3.68 4.26
N LEU A 97 5.82 2.98 3.12
CA LEU A 97 6.69 1.82 2.96
C LEU A 97 8.16 2.16 3.16
N SER A 98 8.60 3.30 2.60
CA SER A 98 9.99 3.72 2.75
C SER A 98 10.32 4.07 4.20
N ASN A 99 9.40 4.69 4.93
CA ASN A 99 9.58 4.98 6.36
C ASN A 99 9.54 3.72 7.22
N ARG A 100 8.65 2.77 6.91
CA ARG A 100 8.64 1.45 7.56
C ARG A 100 9.95 0.70 7.31
N ALA A 101 10.47 0.70 6.09
CA ALA A 101 11.77 0.12 5.76
C ALA A 101 12.91 0.74 6.60
N ALA A 102 12.88 2.05 6.85
CA ALA A 102 13.88 2.68 7.72
C ALA A 102 13.80 2.17 9.17
N CYS A 103 12.59 1.95 9.71
CA CYS A 103 12.38 1.36 11.03
C CYS A 103 12.87 -0.08 11.08
N LEU A 104 12.51 -0.88 10.07
CA LEU A 104 12.90 -2.28 9.96
C LEU A 104 14.42 -2.44 9.86
N LEU A 105 15.11 -1.57 9.11
CA LEU A 105 16.56 -1.52 9.07
C LEU A 105 17.18 -1.18 10.43
N ALA A 106 16.59 -0.25 11.19
CA ALA A 106 17.05 0.08 12.53
C ALA A 106 16.86 -1.07 13.53
N LEU A 107 15.83 -1.89 13.34
CA LEU A 107 15.55 -3.08 14.14
C LEU A 107 16.32 -4.34 13.68
N GLY A 108 17.02 -4.28 12.55
CA GLY A 108 17.75 -5.42 11.99
C GLY A 108 16.92 -6.38 11.12
N HIS A 109 15.65 -6.07 10.85
CA HIS A 109 14.75 -6.82 9.95
C HIS A 109 15.03 -6.50 8.48
N LYS A 110 16.21 -6.93 8.01
CA LYS A 110 16.77 -6.52 6.70
C LYS A 110 16.01 -7.10 5.51
N SER A 111 15.48 -8.32 5.64
CA SER A 111 14.69 -8.99 4.60
C SER A 111 13.38 -8.27 4.31
N GLU A 112 12.66 -7.91 5.37
CA GLU A 112 11.38 -7.20 5.31
C GLU A 112 11.60 -5.77 4.79
N ALA A 113 12.67 -5.11 5.26
CA ALA A 113 13.06 -3.80 4.73
C ALA A 113 13.37 -3.84 3.23
N TYR A 114 14.04 -4.90 2.75
CA TYR A 114 14.34 -5.06 1.33
C TYR A 114 13.04 -5.12 0.49
N TRP A 115 12.08 -5.95 0.88
CA TRP A 115 10.81 -6.06 0.17
C TRP A 115 10.02 -4.75 0.16
N ASP A 116 10.00 -4.02 1.29
CA ASP A 116 9.40 -2.69 1.34
C ASP A 116 10.08 -1.73 0.34
N THR A 117 11.41 -1.74 0.28
CA THR A 117 12.15 -0.87 -0.65
C THR A 117 12.00 -1.29 -2.11
N GLU A 118 11.83 -2.58 -2.39
CA GLU A 118 11.58 -3.08 -3.74
C GLU A 118 10.22 -2.55 -4.25
N ILE A 119 9.18 -2.60 -3.42
CA ILE A 119 7.88 -2.03 -3.76
C ILE A 119 8.03 -0.52 -3.99
N VAL A 120 8.74 0.19 -3.11
CA VAL A 120 8.97 1.64 -3.22
C VAL A 120 9.67 2.02 -4.53
N THR A 121 10.69 1.27 -4.96
CA THR A 121 11.42 1.55 -6.21
C THR A 121 10.56 1.26 -7.44
N ARG A 122 9.65 0.28 -7.36
CA ARG A 122 8.63 0.04 -8.41
C ARG A 122 7.59 1.16 -8.48
N LEU A 123 7.13 1.67 -7.33
CA LEU A 123 6.16 2.76 -7.23
C LEU A 123 6.75 4.12 -7.63
N LYS A 124 7.97 4.43 -7.17
CA LYS A 124 8.67 5.71 -7.44
C LYS A 124 10.09 5.45 -7.94
N ARG A 125 10.21 5.13 -9.23
CA ARG A 125 11.48 4.77 -9.89
C ARG A 125 12.61 5.78 -9.69
N GLY A 126 12.30 7.08 -9.66
CA GLY A 126 13.27 8.16 -9.50
C GLY A 126 13.59 8.55 -8.05
N TRP A 127 13.09 7.82 -7.05
CA TRP A 127 13.22 8.27 -5.66
C TRP A 127 14.51 7.77 -5.00
N GLY A 128 15.52 8.65 -4.96
CA GLY A 128 16.86 8.34 -4.42
C GLY A 128 16.87 7.78 -2.99
N LYS A 129 15.94 8.21 -2.12
CA LYS A 129 15.84 7.67 -0.75
C LYS A 129 15.42 6.20 -0.73
N GLY A 130 14.58 5.77 -1.68
CA GLY A 130 14.17 4.38 -1.82
C GLY A 130 15.34 3.48 -2.22
N HIS A 131 16.06 3.88 -3.27
CA HIS A 131 17.25 3.17 -3.74
C HIS A 131 18.36 3.10 -2.69
N PHE A 132 18.61 4.20 -1.96
CA PHE A 132 19.58 4.22 -0.86
C PHE A 132 19.25 3.20 0.23
N ARG A 133 17.98 3.14 0.66
CA ARG A 133 17.51 2.18 1.68
C ARG A 133 17.58 0.74 1.16
N MET A 134 17.26 0.51 -0.12
CA MET A 134 17.39 -0.80 -0.76
C MET A 134 18.84 -1.27 -0.80
N GLY A 135 19.77 -0.40 -1.20
CA GLY A 135 21.20 -0.68 -1.19
C GLY A 135 21.70 -1.02 0.21
N LYS A 136 21.26 -0.27 1.24
CA LYS A 136 21.56 -0.59 2.64
C LYS A 136 21.05 -1.96 3.04
N ALA A 137 19.78 -2.28 2.73
CA ALA A 137 19.20 -3.59 3.02
C ALA A 137 19.96 -4.74 2.33
N LEU A 138 20.37 -4.56 1.07
CA LEU A 138 21.13 -5.54 0.30
C LEU A 138 22.54 -5.77 0.86
N MET A 139 23.24 -4.70 1.23
CA MET A 139 24.56 -4.79 1.88
C MET A 139 24.46 -5.57 3.19
N ASP A 140 23.46 -5.24 3.99
CA ASP A 140 23.20 -5.85 5.29
C ASP A 140 22.79 -7.33 5.21
N LEU A 141 22.19 -7.77 4.09
CA LEU A 141 21.86 -9.16 3.77
C LEU A 141 23.03 -9.95 3.16
N GLY A 142 24.19 -9.32 2.93
CA GLY A 142 25.32 -9.95 2.26
C GLY A 142 25.08 -10.24 0.77
N ARG A 143 24.02 -9.67 0.17
CA ARG A 143 23.61 -9.88 -1.23
C ARG A 143 24.11 -8.76 -2.15
N CYS A 144 25.37 -8.35 -1.99
CA CYS A 144 25.96 -7.15 -2.59
C CYS A 144 26.04 -7.10 -4.14
N ARG A 145 25.52 -8.08 -4.90
CA ARG A 145 25.61 -8.10 -6.38
C ARG A 145 24.38 -7.62 -7.14
N GLN A 146 23.27 -7.27 -6.48
CA GLN A 146 22.00 -6.94 -7.15
C GLN A 146 21.61 -5.45 -7.11
N GLY A 147 22.42 -4.59 -6.49
CA GLY A 147 22.11 -3.16 -6.29
C GLY A 147 22.84 -2.21 -7.23
N ALA A 148 22.80 -2.46 -8.55
CA ALA A 148 23.32 -1.56 -9.58
C ALA A 148 22.20 -1.16 -10.55
#